data_AF-A0A1Y1WYW7-F1
#
_entry.id   AF-A0A1Y1WYW7-F1
#
_cell.length_a   1.000
_cell.length_b   1.000
_cell.length_c   1.000
_cell.angle_alpha   90.00
_cell.angle_beta   90.00
_cell.angle_gamma   90.00
#
_symmetry.space_group_name_H-M   'P 1'
#
loop_
_entity.id
_entity.type
_entity.pdbx_description
1 polymer ?
#
loop_
_entity_poly.entity_id
_entity_poly.type
_entity_poly.pdbx_seq_one_letter_code
_entity_poly.pdbx_strand_id
1 'polypeptide(L)'
;NKVKFTNIGSLLEENDYVAVLPNYGLFPFAVFEDMIYDVYTAIQWTFENIQKYGGDPKRVTLVGHSAGAHLVALTLFKSYNYMENNGEILNPLPTFEKVILLAGPYDFDDVEVAKMGYQEENVEDFNNGLLEKTVQILFRTKVVSPYDIVRSMPDNSVNDSFNVNRFILYYTSNDDLVPKNSAVKLIDQIKRVCPNISIEYVFKENYTHNDIVKGIRYGNEVQKDIYMSLVRL
;
A
#
# COMPACT_ATOMS: atom_id res chain seq x y z
N ASN A 1 -15.56 7.09 -3.98
CA ASN A 1 -15.64 8.08 -5.08
C ASN A 1 -14.22 8.53 -5.47
N LYS A 2 -13.68 8.01 -6.57
CA LYS A 2 -12.29 8.29 -7.04
C LYS A 2 -12.10 9.72 -7.54
N VAL A 3 -13.18 10.45 -7.84
CA VAL A 3 -13.15 11.89 -8.20
C VAL A 3 -12.40 12.69 -7.13
N LYS A 4 -12.47 12.28 -5.87
CA LYS A 4 -11.73 12.92 -4.78
C LYS A 4 -10.21 12.90 -4.96
N PHE A 5 -9.66 12.04 -5.82
CA PHE A 5 -8.22 11.86 -6.05
C PHE A 5 -7.75 12.38 -7.42
N THR A 6 -8.63 13.02 -8.21
CA THR A 6 -8.26 13.53 -9.54
C THR A 6 -7.12 14.54 -9.48
N ASN A 7 -7.05 15.35 -8.41
CA ASN A 7 -5.96 16.32 -8.23
C ASN A 7 -4.59 15.65 -8.05
N ILE A 8 -4.51 14.40 -7.58
CA ILE A 8 -3.24 13.65 -7.59
C ILE A 8 -2.88 13.28 -9.03
N GLY A 9 -3.87 12.87 -9.83
CA GLY A 9 -3.67 12.61 -11.25
C GLY A 9 -3.20 13.84 -12.01
N SER A 10 -3.86 14.98 -11.82
CA SER A 10 -3.46 16.26 -12.42
C SER A 10 -2.07 16.70 -11.97
N LEU A 11 -1.74 16.58 -10.68
CA LEU A 11 -0.40 16.89 -10.18
C LEU A 11 0.68 16.04 -10.87
N LEU A 12 0.43 14.76 -11.07
CA LEU A 12 1.36 13.86 -11.76
C LEU A 12 1.48 14.21 -13.25
N GLU A 13 0.37 14.49 -13.92
CA GLU A 13 0.33 14.94 -15.33
C GLU A 13 1.13 16.25 -15.52
N GLU A 14 0.91 17.25 -14.67
CA GLU A 14 1.62 18.53 -14.66
C GLU A 14 3.14 18.38 -14.44
N ASN A 15 3.59 17.21 -13.98
CA ASN A 15 4.99 16.87 -13.72
C ASN A 15 5.53 15.79 -14.67
N ASP A 16 4.92 15.61 -15.84
CA ASP A 16 5.34 14.67 -16.90
C ASP A 16 5.24 13.18 -16.52
N TYR A 17 4.27 12.82 -15.68
CA TYR A 17 3.92 11.43 -15.35
C TYR A 17 2.57 11.04 -15.93
N VAL A 18 2.42 9.76 -16.30
CA VAL A 18 1.11 9.17 -16.57
C VAL A 18 0.54 8.58 -15.28
N ALA A 19 -0.62 9.07 -14.85
CA ALA A 19 -1.26 8.61 -13.62
C ALA A 19 -2.28 7.50 -13.90
N VAL A 20 -2.13 6.35 -13.22
CA VAL A 20 -3.15 5.30 -13.16
C VAL A 20 -3.75 5.29 -11.75
N LEU A 21 -5.05 5.54 -11.66
CA LEU A 21 -5.76 5.69 -10.39
C LEU A 21 -6.87 4.63 -10.26
N PRO A 22 -6.52 3.36 -9.98
CA PRO A 22 -7.51 2.28 -9.92
C PRO A 22 -8.41 2.39 -8.68
N ASN A 23 -9.62 1.84 -8.77
CA ASN A 23 -10.41 1.46 -7.60
C ASN A 23 -10.20 -0.03 -7.31
N TYR A 24 -10.60 -0.44 -6.13
CA TYR A 24 -10.75 -1.83 -5.72
C TYR A 24 -12.10 -1.98 -4.99
N GLY A 25 -12.60 -3.20 -4.89
CA GLY A 25 -13.81 -3.53 -4.16
C GLY A 25 -13.73 -3.06 -2.70
N LEU A 26 -14.87 -2.70 -2.12
CA LEU A 26 -14.94 -2.27 -0.72
C LEU A 26 -15.87 -3.20 0.06
N PHE A 27 -15.56 -3.40 1.33
CA PHE A 27 -16.48 -4.05 2.26
C PHE A 27 -17.81 -3.28 2.31
N PRO A 28 -18.98 -3.94 2.45
CA PRO A 28 -19.20 -5.39 2.62
C PRO A 28 -19.25 -6.20 1.33
N PHE A 29 -19.02 -5.58 0.18
CA PHE A 29 -19.17 -6.22 -1.14
C PHE A 29 -17.92 -6.93 -1.63
N ALA A 30 -16.77 -6.69 -0.99
CA ALA A 30 -15.49 -7.32 -1.27
C ALA A 30 -14.75 -7.62 0.04
N VAL A 31 -13.99 -8.71 0.04
CA VAL A 31 -13.05 -9.08 1.12
C VAL A 31 -11.60 -8.84 0.69
N PHE A 32 -10.62 -9.04 1.58
CA PHE A 32 -9.21 -8.77 1.26
C PHE A 32 -8.73 -9.46 -0.01
N GLU A 33 -9.14 -10.70 -0.25
CA GLU A 33 -8.73 -11.45 -1.43
C GLU A 33 -9.23 -10.80 -2.74
N ASP A 34 -10.44 -10.25 -2.73
CA ASP A 34 -10.99 -9.52 -3.88
C ASP A 34 -10.22 -8.21 -4.08
N MET A 35 -9.94 -7.48 -2.99
CA MET A 35 -9.17 -6.22 -3.04
C MET A 35 -7.74 -6.44 -3.55
N ILE A 36 -7.08 -7.51 -3.11
CA ILE A 36 -5.75 -7.92 -3.56
C ILE A 36 -5.79 -8.23 -5.05
N TYR A 37 -6.81 -8.96 -5.51
CA TYR A 37 -6.95 -9.32 -6.92
C TYR A 37 -7.20 -8.09 -7.81
N ASP A 38 -8.02 -7.15 -7.37
CA ASP A 38 -8.23 -5.87 -8.06
C ASP A 38 -6.93 -5.06 -8.18
N VAL A 39 -6.14 -4.99 -7.10
CA VAL A 39 -4.83 -4.31 -7.11
C VAL A 39 -3.84 -5.03 -8.02
N TYR A 40 -3.77 -6.35 -7.93
CA TYR A 40 -2.90 -7.20 -8.75
C TYR A 40 -3.18 -7.02 -10.25
N THR A 41 -4.45 -7.13 -10.64
CA THR A 41 -4.87 -7.00 -12.04
C THR A 41 -4.72 -5.56 -12.57
N ALA A 42 -4.95 -4.53 -11.73
CA ALA A 42 -4.69 -3.15 -12.11
C ALA A 42 -3.20 -2.88 -12.38
N ILE A 43 -2.30 -3.50 -11.60
CA ILE A 43 -0.86 -3.44 -11.84
C ILE A 43 -0.51 -4.14 -13.15
N GLN A 44 -0.99 -5.37 -13.38
CA GLN A 44 -0.75 -6.10 -14.63
C GLN A 44 -1.21 -5.29 -15.84
N TRP A 45 -2.44 -4.79 -15.79
CA TRP A 45 -3.00 -3.94 -16.84
C TRP A 45 -2.12 -2.71 -17.10
N THR A 46 -1.58 -2.09 -16.05
CA THR A 46 -0.68 -0.94 -16.18
C THR A 46 0.57 -1.32 -16.96
N PHE A 47 1.30 -2.37 -16.57
CA PHE A 47 2.50 -2.79 -17.30
C PHE A 47 2.21 -3.19 -18.75
N GLU A 48 1.06 -3.80 -19.02
CA GLU A 48 0.66 -4.22 -20.37
C GLU A 48 0.20 -3.07 -21.28
N ASN A 49 -0.32 -1.97 -20.72
CA ASN A 49 -1.03 -0.95 -21.50
C ASN A 49 -0.45 0.46 -21.38
N ILE A 50 0.35 0.78 -20.37
CA ILE A 50 0.75 2.17 -20.08
C ILE A 50 1.50 2.84 -21.23
N GLN A 51 2.22 2.05 -22.05
CA GLN A 51 2.90 2.54 -23.25
C GLN A 51 1.95 3.21 -24.25
N LYS A 52 0.70 2.74 -24.36
CA LYS A 52 -0.33 3.34 -25.22
C LYS A 52 -0.77 4.72 -24.75
N TYR A 53 -0.52 5.04 -23.48
CA TYR A 53 -0.86 6.31 -22.85
C TYR A 53 0.37 7.22 -22.67
N GLY A 54 1.52 6.86 -23.26
CA GLY A 54 2.75 7.64 -23.20
C GLY A 54 3.66 7.34 -22.00
N GLY A 55 3.31 6.39 -21.14
CA GLY A 55 4.18 6.00 -20.02
C GLY A 55 5.21 4.93 -20.41
N ASP A 56 6.32 4.89 -19.68
CA ASP A 56 7.35 3.86 -19.87
C ASP A 56 7.11 2.69 -18.89
N PRO A 57 6.82 1.46 -19.38
CA PRO A 57 6.57 0.31 -18.51
C PRO A 57 7.81 -0.13 -17.70
N LYS A 58 9.01 0.41 -17.99
CA LYS A 58 10.22 0.17 -17.18
C LYS A 58 10.38 1.16 -16.03
N ARG A 59 9.53 2.19 -15.97
CA ARG A 59 9.59 3.30 -15.00
C ARG A 59 8.27 3.43 -14.22
N VAL A 60 7.76 2.30 -13.75
CA VAL A 60 6.51 2.25 -12.99
C VAL A 60 6.82 2.48 -11.51
N THR A 61 6.20 3.50 -10.93
CA THR A 61 6.18 3.76 -9.48
C THR A 61 4.81 3.41 -8.93
N LEU A 62 4.74 2.53 -7.94
CA LEU A 62 3.51 2.14 -7.27
C LEU A 62 3.36 2.90 -5.95
N VAL A 63 2.23 3.57 -5.76
CA VAL A 63 1.98 4.39 -4.56
C VAL A 63 0.69 3.95 -3.88
N GLY A 64 0.75 3.73 -2.57
CA GLY A 64 -0.42 3.47 -1.74
C GLY A 64 -0.46 4.40 -0.53
N HIS A 65 -1.67 4.66 -0.01
CA HIS A 65 -1.91 5.42 1.23
C HIS A 65 -2.84 4.66 2.17
N SER A 66 -2.56 4.64 3.48
CA SER A 66 -3.35 3.92 4.49
C SER A 66 -3.61 2.46 4.07
N ALA A 67 -4.86 2.00 4.05
CA ALA A 67 -5.30 0.71 3.53
C ALA A 67 -4.80 0.43 2.10
N GLY A 68 -4.62 1.45 1.25
CA GLY A 68 -4.02 1.28 -0.06
C GLY A 68 -2.52 0.95 -0.01
N ALA A 69 -1.77 1.51 0.95
CA ALA A 69 -0.37 1.15 1.18
C ALA A 69 -0.24 -0.28 1.70
N HIS A 70 -1.14 -0.66 2.60
CA HIS A 70 -1.30 -2.04 3.04
C HIS A 70 -1.53 -3.01 1.86
N LEU A 71 -2.56 -2.75 1.04
CA LEU A 71 -2.91 -3.61 -0.09
C LEU A 71 -1.78 -3.70 -1.11
N VAL A 72 -1.07 -2.59 -1.38
CA VAL A 72 0.12 -2.59 -2.24
C VAL A 72 1.19 -3.54 -1.69
N ALA A 73 1.55 -3.40 -0.41
CA ALA A 73 2.57 -4.24 0.21
C ALA A 73 2.14 -5.72 0.26
N LEU A 74 0.88 -5.97 0.64
CA LEU A 74 0.33 -7.33 0.73
C LEU A 74 0.32 -8.01 -0.65
N THR A 75 -0.17 -7.31 -1.67
CA THR A 75 -0.22 -7.83 -3.05
C THR A 75 1.18 -8.17 -3.56
N LEU A 76 2.13 -7.25 -3.36
CA LEU A 76 3.51 -7.45 -3.78
C LEU A 76 4.14 -8.68 -3.13
N PHE A 77 4.06 -8.81 -1.79
CA PHE A 77 4.67 -9.95 -1.11
C PHE A 77 3.95 -11.27 -1.36
N LYS A 78 2.62 -11.28 -1.49
CA LYS A 78 1.87 -12.49 -1.89
C LYS A 78 2.28 -12.96 -3.28
N SER A 79 2.30 -12.04 -4.25
CA SER A 79 2.70 -12.32 -5.63
C SER A 79 4.15 -12.81 -5.75
N TYR A 80 5.08 -12.17 -5.04
CA TYR A 80 6.49 -12.59 -5.03
C TYR A 80 6.66 -14.03 -4.48
N ASN A 81 5.87 -14.40 -3.46
CA ASN A 81 5.94 -15.70 -2.81
C ASN A 81 5.03 -16.77 -3.45
N TYR A 82 4.47 -16.53 -4.64
CA TYR A 82 3.54 -17.45 -5.30
C TYR A 82 2.38 -17.89 -4.40
N MET A 83 1.86 -16.96 -3.59
CA MET A 83 0.79 -17.28 -2.64
C MET A 83 -0.56 -17.38 -3.34
N GLU A 84 -1.42 -18.27 -2.85
CA GLU A 84 -2.79 -18.40 -3.31
C GLU A 84 -3.65 -17.19 -2.90
N ASN A 85 -4.56 -16.79 -3.79
CA ASN A 85 -5.58 -15.79 -3.59
C ASN A 85 -6.85 -16.21 -4.34
N ASN A 86 -7.95 -16.50 -3.63
CA ASN A 86 -9.21 -16.98 -4.22
C ASN A 86 -9.05 -18.21 -5.16
N GLY A 87 -8.20 -19.17 -4.79
CA GLY A 87 -7.96 -20.38 -5.58
C GLY A 87 -7.01 -20.21 -6.77
N GLU A 88 -6.43 -19.03 -6.95
CA GLU A 88 -5.43 -18.75 -7.99
C GLU A 88 -4.07 -18.42 -7.36
N ILE A 89 -2.99 -18.91 -7.98
CA ILE A 89 -1.63 -18.55 -7.59
C ILE A 89 -1.27 -17.20 -8.21
N LEU A 90 -0.93 -16.22 -7.37
CA LEU A 90 -0.46 -14.93 -7.84
C LEU A 90 0.98 -15.07 -8.33
N ASN A 91 1.22 -14.93 -9.64
CA ASN A 91 2.57 -14.93 -10.20
C ASN A 91 3.30 -13.62 -9.86
N PRO A 92 4.64 -13.62 -9.74
CA PRO A 92 5.42 -12.41 -9.48
C PRO A 92 5.12 -11.29 -10.47
N LEU A 93 4.88 -10.10 -9.93
CA LEU A 93 4.69 -8.87 -10.71
C LEU A 93 6.01 -8.41 -11.37
N PRO A 94 5.94 -7.63 -12.47
CA PRO A 94 7.13 -7.05 -13.10
C PRO A 94 7.90 -6.10 -12.16
N THR A 95 9.14 -5.79 -12.53
CA THR A 95 10.00 -4.91 -11.71
C THR A 95 9.48 -3.48 -11.66
N PHE A 96 9.32 -2.95 -10.45
CA PHE A 96 8.98 -1.56 -10.19
C PHE A 96 10.25 -0.71 -10.05
N GLU A 97 10.20 0.51 -10.58
CA GLU A 97 11.23 1.51 -10.29
C GLU A 97 11.21 1.84 -8.79
N LYS A 98 10.02 2.10 -8.25
CA LYS A 98 9.82 2.46 -6.85
C LYS A 98 8.48 1.97 -6.32
N VAL A 99 8.43 1.64 -5.04
CA VAL A 99 7.20 1.44 -4.28
C VAL A 99 7.16 2.43 -3.13
N ILE A 100 6.15 3.31 -3.11
CA ILE A 100 5.97 4.36 -2.11
C ILE A 100 4.77 4.01 -1.22
N LEU A 101 5.03 3.77 0.05
CA LEU A 101 4.03 3.36 1.03
C LEU A 101 3.79 4.50 2.03
N LEU A 102 2.66 5.19 1.89
CA LEU A 102 2.31 6.35 2.69
C LEU A 102 1.43 5.94 3.88
N ALA A 103 1.95 6.03 5.10
CA ALA A 103 1.19 5.83 6.34
C ALA A 103 0.36 4.52 6.37
N GLY A 104 0.93 3.41 5.88
CA GLY A 104 0.22 2.13 5.78
C GLY A 104 0.31 1.25 7.03
N PRO A 105 -0.75 0.52 7.39
CA PRO A 105 -0.65 -0.55 8.37
C PRO A 105 -0.08 -1.81 7.72
N TYR A 106 0.98 -2.39 8.29
CA TYR A 106 1.62 -3.61 7.77
C TYR A 106 1.67 -4.77 8.74
N ASP A 107 1.45 -4.49 10.03
CA ASP A 107 1.42 -5.47 11.11
C ASP A 107 0.06 -5.37 11.83
N PHE A 108 -0.82 -6.35 11.61
CA PHE A 108 -2.16 -6.42 12.22
C PHE A 108 -2.18 -7.16 13.56
N ASP A 109 -1.06 -7.74 14.00
CA ASP A 109 -0.95 -8.28 15.36
C ASP A 109 -0.90 -7.13 16.39
N ASP A 110 -0.64 -5.91 15.94
CA ASP A 110 -0.80 -4.70 16.74
C ASP A 110 -2.29 -4.42 16.97
N VAL A 111 -2.73 -4.53 18.23
CA VAL A 111 -4.14 -4.38 18.65
C VAL A 111 -4.74 -3.06 18.16
N GLU A 112 -3.92 -2.02 18.03
CA GLU A 112 -4.33 -0.72 17.48
C GLU A 112 -4.65 -0.80 15.99
N VAL A 113 -3.82 -1.49 15.20
CA VAL A 113 -4.03 -1.71 13.76
C VAL A 113 -5.22 -2.64 13.51
N ALA A 114 -5.36 -3.69 14.32
CA ALA A 114 -6.55 -4.53 14.29
C ALA A 114 -7.81 -3.68 14.49
N LYS A 115 -7.81 -2.77 15.49
CA LYS A 115 -8.89 -1.81 15.80
C LYS A 115 -9.23 -0.87 14.63
N MET A 116 -8.31 -0.58 13.71
CA MET A 116 -8.56 0.30 12.55
C MET A 116 -9.42 -0.36 11.48
N GLY A 117 -9.26 -1.67 11.26
CA GLY A 117 -10.19 -2.45 10.44
C GLY A 117 -11.63 -2.35 10.95
N TYR A 118 -11.82 -1.96 12.22
CA TYR A 118 -13.13 -1.71 12.82
C TYR A 118 -13.61 -0.24 12.75
N GLN A 119 -12.75 0.73 12.40
CA GLN A 119 -13.07 2.17 12.45
C GLN A 119 -13.05 2.91 11.10
N GLU A 120 -12.33 2.43 10.07
CA GLU A 120 -12.40 3.06 8.73
C GLU A 120 -13.78 2.90 8.06
N GLU A 121 -14.57 1.94 8.54
CA GLU A 121 -15.98 1.83 8.26
C GLU A 121 -16.72 2.69 9.28
N ASN A 122 -17.52 3.68 8.85
CA ASN A 122 -18.46 4.41 9.72
C ASN A 122 -19.50 3.42 10.31
N VAL A 123 -19.10 2.56 11.22
CA VAL A 123 -19.96 1.63 11.95
C VAL A 123 -20.25 2.28 13.29
N GLU A 124 -21.02 3.38 13.22
CA GLU A 124 -21.78 3.83 14.38
C GLU A 124 -22.75 2.69 14.75
N ASP A 125 -22.58 2.14 15.95
CA ASP A 125 -23.44 1.16 16.60
C ASP A 125 -23.55 -0.24 15.97
N PHE A 126 -22.66 -1.17 16.35
CA PHE A 126 -23.04 -2.58 16.42
C PHE A 126 -22.40 -3.32 17.61
N ASN A 127 -23.26 -4.01 18.38
CA ASN A 127 -22.90 -4.90 19.48
C ASN A 127 -21.69 -5.80 19.14
N ASN A 128 -20.78 -5.99 20.10
CA ASN A 128 -19.51 -6.72 19.97
C ASN A 128 -19.59 -8.05 19.17
N GLY A 129 -20.71 -8.78 19.23
CA GLY A 129 -20.89 -10.05 18.52
C GLY A 129 -21.08 -9.96 16.98
N LEU A 130 -21.58 -8.84 16.45
CA LEU A 130 -21.65 -8.64 14.99
C LEU A 130 -20.29 -8.21 14.43
N LEU A 131 -19.56 -7.41 15.21
CA LEU A 131 -18.26 -6.88 14.87
C LEU A 131 -17.21 -7.99 14.67
N GLU A 132 -17.15 -8.97 15.60
CA GLU A 132 -16.30 -10.15 15.46
C GLU A 132 -16.62 -10.96 14.20
N LYS A 133 -17.91 -11.07 13.85
CA LYS A 133 -18.36 -11.79 12.65
C LYS A 133 -17.98 -11.05 11.36
N THR A 134 -18.09 -9.71 11.35
CA THR A 134 -17.64 -8.86 10.25
C THR A 134 -16.13 -8.99 10.03
N VAL A 135 -15.35 -8.99 11.10
CA VAL A 135 -13.90 -9.24 11.02
C VAL A 135 -13.60 -10.65 10.55
N GLN A 136 -14.28 -11.69 11.02
CA GLN A 136 -14.09 -13.03 10.45
C GLN A 136 -14.43 -13.11 8.95
N ILE A 137 -15.40 -12.32 8.49
CA ILE A 137 -15.78 -12.23 7.07
C ILE A 137 -14.73 -11.46 6.27
N LEU A 138 -14.23 -10.34 6.81
CA LEU A 138 -13.21 -9.52 6.16
C LEU A 138 -11.86 -10.24 6.12
N PHE A 139 -11.49 -10.89 7.22
CA PHE A 139 -10.27 -11.68 7.43
C PHE A 139 -10.52 -13.18 7.20
N ARG A 140 -11.12 -13.54 6.05
CA ARG A 140 -11.34 -14.95 5.68
C ARG A 140 -10.04 -15.74 5.60
N THR A 141 -8.93 -15.09 5.25
CA THR A 141 -7.61 -15.71 5.24
C THR A 141 -6.79 -15.33 6.46
N LYS A 142 -5.87 -16.22 6.82
CA LYS A 142 -4.90 -16.01 7.89
C LYS A 142 -3.73 -15.10 7.49
N VAL A 143 -3.65 -14.67 6.23
CA VAL A 143 -2.51 -13.91 5.68
C VAL A 143 -2.99 -12.57 5.15
N VAL A 144 -3.19 -11.66 6.09
CA VAL A 144 -3.61 -10.27 5.85
C VAL A 144 -2.50 -9.27 6.18
N SER A 145 -1.39 -9.73 6.73
CA SER A 145 -0.31 -8.90 7.26
C SER A 145 0.90 -8.99 6.34
N PRO A 146 1.27 -7.91 5.62
CA PRO A 146 2.51 -7.84 4.86
C PRO A 146 3.73 -8.21 5.71
N TYR A 147 3.75 -7.76 6.97
CA TYR A 147 4.81 -8.07 7.93
C TYR A 147 4.96 -9.58 8.14
N ASP A 148 3.87 -10.32 8.33
CA ASP A 148 3.94 -11.75 8.62
C ASP A 148 4.40 -12.59 7.43
N ILE A 149 4.06 -12.18 6.20
CA ILE A 149 4.60 -12.82 5.00
C ILE A 149 6.12 -12.72 5.01
N VAL A 150 6.66 -11.50 5.12
CA VAL A 150 8.12 -11.29 5.09
C VAL A 150 8.79 -11.93 6.31
N ARG A 151 8.16 -11.86 7.49
CA ARG A 151 8.65 -12.50 8.72
C ARG A 151 8.80 -14.00 8.58
N SER A 152 7.90 -14.66 7.85
CA SER A 152 7.95 -16.11 7.63
C SER A 152 9.09 -16.57 6.71
N MET A 153 9.69 -15.63 5.94
CA MET A 153 10.76 -15.95 5.00
C MET A 153 12.12 -16.08 5.71
N PRO A 154 13.03 -16.96 5.25
CA PRO A 154 14.37 -17.09 5.82
C PRO A 154 15.24 -15.83 5.63
N ASP A 155 16.22 -15.64 6.50
CA ASP A 155 17.22 -14.57 6.37
C ASP A 155 17.96 -14.68 5.03
N ASN A 156 18.26 -13.55 4.40
CA ASN A 156 18.98 -13.47 3.11
C ASN A 156 18.36 -14.33 1.98
N SER A 157 17.05 -14.59 2.01
CA SER A 157 16.36 -15.42 1.00
C SER A 157 15.94 -14.68 -0.27
N VAL A 158 16.01 -13.35 -0.28
CA VAL A 158 15.55 -12.51 -1.39
C VAL A 158 16.73 -11.81 -2.03
N ASN A 159 16.94 -12.07 -3.33
CA ASN A 159 18.12 -11.58 -4.08
C ASN A 159 17.79 -10.55 -5.16
N ASP A 160 16.53 -10.42 -5.55
CA ASP A 160 16.01 -9.55 -6.61
C ASP A 160 15.14 -8.42 -6.04
N SER A 161 15.29 -8.12 -4.75
CA SER A 161 14.61 -7.03 -4.05
C SER A 161 13.09 -7.05 -4.19
N PHE A 162 12.46 -8.23 -4.22
CA PHE A 162 11.01 -8.38 -4.42
C PHE A 162 10.49 -7.81 -5.75
N ASN A 163 11.33 -7.76 -6.78
CA ASN A 163 11.06 -7.01 -8.01
C ASN A 163 10.82 -5.51 -7.76
N VAL A 164 11.47 -4.91 -6.76
CA VAL A 164 11.38 -3.48 -6.46
C VAL A 164 12.78 -2.90 -6.34
N ASN A 165 13.12 -1.93 -7.19
CA ASN A 165 14.45 -1.32 -7.12
C ASN A 165 14.62 -0.50 -5.83
N ARG A 166 13.55 0.15 -5.36
CA ARG A 166 13.55 0.94 -4.12
C ARG A 166 12.19 1.01 -3.43
N PHE A 167 12.19 0.83 -2.11
CA PHE A 167 11.06 1.19 -1.26
C PHE A 167 11.22 2.59 -0.67
N ILE A 168 10.11 3.33 -0.57
CA ILE A 168 10.03 4.59 0.16
C ILE A 168 8.85 4.47 1.12
N LEU A 169 9.13 4.54 2.42
CA LEU A 169 8.09 4.51 3.45
C LEU A 169 7.97 5.89 4.09
N TYR A 170 6.76 6.43 4.12
CA TYR A 170 6.47 7.78 4.61
C TYR A 170 5.55 7.73 5.82
N TYR A 171 5.95 8.39 6.92
CA TYR A 171 5.17 8.48 8.17
C TYR A 171 5.19 9.89 8.74
N THR A 172 4.20 10.18 9.57
CA THR A 172 4.02 11.49 10.18
C THR A 172 3.93 11.40 11.71
N SER A 173 4.32 12.46 12.41
CA SER A 173 4.40 12.44 13.88
C SER A 173 3.03 12.42 14.58
N ASN A 174 2.02 13.03 13.96
CA ASN A 174 0.67 13.15 14.51
C ASN A 174 -0.29 12.19 13.81
N ASP A 175 0.23 11.05 13.35
CA ASP A 175 -0.59 9.93 12.89
C ASP A 175 -1.15 9.20 14.13
N ASP A 176 -2.39 9.52 14.47
CA ASP A 176 -3.17 8.90 15.54
C ASP A 176 -3.90 7.64 15.10
N LEU A 177 -3.77 7.31 13.81
CA LEU A 177 -4.42 6.17 13.18
C LEU A 177 -3.42 5.02 13.09
N VAL A 178 -2.38 5.16 12.27
CA VAL A 178 -1.41 4.08 12.02
C VAL A 178 -0.14 4.30 12.85
N PRO A 179 0.22 3.39 13.76
CA PRO A 179 1.42 3.55 14.56
C PRO A 179 2.66 3.48 13.68
N LYS A 180 3.60 4.42 13.88
CA LYS A 180 4.90 4.46 13.17
C LYS A 180 5.66 3.12 13.21
N ASN A 181 5.45 2.36 14.28
CA ASN A 181 6.10 1.07 14.50
C ASN A 181 5.71 0.03 13.44
N SER A 182 4.55 0.18 12.80
CA SER A 182 4.10 -0.70 11.72
C SER A 182 5.10 -0.71 10.55
N ALA A 183 5.57 0.46 10.12
CA ALA A 183 6.63 0.56 9.10
C ALA A 183 7.97 0.03 9.56
N VAL A 184 8.39 0.42 10.76
CA VAL A 184 9.71 0.05 11.29
C VAL A 184 9.85 -1.48 11.32
N LYS A 185 8.84 -2.17 11.86
CA LYS A 185 8.78 -3.64 11.87
C LYS A 185 8.85 -4.24 10.47
N LEU A 186 8.11 -3.71 9.50
CA LEU A 186 8.17 -4.20 8.12
C LEU A 186 9.55 -3.97 7.49
N ILE A 187 10.13 -2.78 7.66
CA ILE A 187 11.47 -2.43 7.15
C ILE A 187 12.52 -3.40 7.69
N ASP A 188 12.46 -3.71 8.98
CA ASP A 188 13.39 -4.64 9.61
C ASP A 188 13.29 -6.04 8.99
N GLN A 189 12.08 -6.53 8.71
CA GLN A 189 11.89 -7.83 8.04
C GLN A 189 12.37 -7.79 6.58
N ILE A 190 12.09 -6.72 5.83
CA ILE A 190 12.56 -6.56 4.45
C ILE A 190 14.09 -6.59 4.41
N LYS A 191 14.76 -5.83 5.30
CA LYS A 191 16.24 -5.82 5.37
C LYS A 191 16.82 -7.15 5.81
N ARG A 192 16.14 -7.87 6.72
CA ARG A 192 16.57 -9.21 7.17
C ARG A 192 16.59 -10.21 6.02
N VAL A 193 15.58 -10.20 5.16
CA VAL A 193 15.47 -11.17 4.06
C VAL A 193 16.15 -10.70 2.78
N CYS A 194 16.31 -9.39 2.59
CA CYS A 194 16.99 -8.76 1.45
C CYS A 194 17.95 -7.63 1.91
N PRO A 195 19.18 -7.94 2.34
CA PRO A 195 20.09 -6.93 2.92
C PRO A 195 20.52 -5.81 1.95
N ASN A 196 20.48 -6.07 0.65
CA ASN A 196 20.97 -5.15 -0.38
C ASN A 196 19.88 -4.21 -0.94
N ILE A 197 18.66 -4.30 -0.42
CA ILE A 197 17.54 -3.51 -0.96
C ILE A 197 17.65 -2.03 -0.58
N SER A 198 17.35 -1.15 -1.54
CA SER A 198 17.27 0.29 -1.29
C SER A 198 15.95 0.60 -0.58
N ILE A 199 16.05 1.15 0.63
CA ILE A 199 14.87 1.61 1.41
C ILE A 199 15.15 3.01 1.94
N GLU A 200 14.23 3.93 1.64
CA GLU A 200 14.16 5.25 2.24
C GLU A 200 13.02 5.31 3.25
N TYR A 201 13.30 5.82 4.46
CA TYR A 201 12.28 6.09 5.47
C TYR A 201 12.17 7.60 5.68
N VAL A 202 11.04 8.17 5.27
CA VAL A 202 10.79 9.60 5.33
C VAL A 202 9.80 9.89 6.46
N PHE A 203 10.26 10.61 7.47
CA PHE A 203 9.43 11.04 8.60
C PHE A 203 9.15 12.53 8.55
N LYS A 204 7.89 12.93 8.74
CA LYS A 204 7.46 14.34 8.79
C LYS A 204 6.82 14.70 10.12
N GLU A 205 7.47 15.64 10.82
CA GLU A 205 6.98 16.25 12.05
C GLU A 205 5.78 17.17 11.79
N ASN A 206 4.81 17.15 12.69
CA ASN A 206 3.58 17.96 12.74
C ASN A 206 2.55 17.68 11.63
N TYR A 207 2.63 16.55 10.94
CA TYR A 207 1.62 16.11 9.98
C TYR A 207 0.75 14.99 10.56
N THR A 208 -0.52 14.95 10.17
CA THR A 208 -1.49 13.90 10.48
C THR A 208 -1.56 12.84 9.38
N HIS A 209 -2.18 11.70 9.70
CA HIS A 209 -2.36 10.54 8.83
C HIS A 209 -2.79 10.87 7.39
N ASN A 210 -3.67 11.86 7.24
CA ASN A 210 -4.31 12.19 5.97
C ASN A 210 -3.75 13.46 5.33
N ASP A 211 -2.83 14.17 5.97
CA ASP A 211 -2.47 15.53 5.56
C ASP A 211 -1.94 15.57 4.13
N ILE A 212 -1.00 14.68 3.77
CA ILE A 212 -0.42 14.66 2.42
C ILE A 212 -1.49 14.49 1.34
N VAL A 213 -2.39 13.50 1.51
CA VAL A 213 -3.44 13.22 0.54
C VAL A 213 -4.50 14.32 0.55
N LYS A 214 -5.04 14.71 1.72
CA LYS A 214 -6.06 15.76 1.82
C LYS A 214 -5.51 17.10 1.31
N GLY A 215 -4.25 17.43 1.59
CA GLY A 215 -3.59 18.63 1.10
C GLY A 215 -3.60 18.71 -0.41
N ILE A 216 -3.15 17.66 -1.11
CA ILE A 216 -3.20 17.61 -2.59
C ILE A 216 -4.65 17.71 -3.10
N ARG A 217 -5.57 16.99 -2.46
CA ARG A 217 -7.00 17.02 -2.80
C ARG A 217 -7.62 18.41 -2.69
N TYR A 218 -7.14 19.22 -1.76
CA TYR A 218 -7.59 20.61 -1.57
C TYR A 218 -6.67 21.64 -2.25
N GLY A 219 -5.70 21.20 -3.04
CA GLY A 219 -4.83 22.09 -3.82
C GLY A 219 -3.74 22.79 -3.00
N ASN A 220 -3.35 22.26 -1.84
CA ASN A 220 -2.29 22.84 -1.03
C ASN A 220 -0.90 22.49 -1.58
N GLU A 221 -0.16 23.53 -1.98
CA GLU A 221 1.17 23.42 -2.60
C GLU A 221 2.20 22.72 -1.69
N VAL A 222 2.15 22.92 -0.38
CA VAL A 222 3.12 22.29 0.55
C VAL A 222 3.03 20.76 0.48
N GLN A 223 1.81 20.21 0.48
CA GLN A 223 1.62 18.76 0.39
C GLN A 223 1.86 18.22 -1.02
N LYS A 224 1.58 19.01 -2.07
CA LYS A 224 1.98 18.66 -3.44
C LYS A 224 3.50 18.54 -3.56
N ASP A 225 4.25 19.50 -3.01
CA ASP A 225 5.71 19.49 -3.02
C ASP A 225 6.28 18.32 -2.22
N ILE A 226 5.71 18.02 -1.04
CA ILE A 226 6.10 16.84 -0.26
C ILE A 226 5.87 15.57 -1.08
N TYR A 227 4.69 15.40 -1.68
CA TYR A 227 4.38 14.22 -2.49
C TYR A 227 5.31 14.08 -3.69
N MET A 228 5.52 15.17 -4.45
CA MET A 228 6.44 15.15 -5.60
C MET A 228 7.90 14.92 -5.19
N SER A 229 8.30 15.35 -3.99
CA SER A 229 9.63 15.02 -3.47
C SER A 229 9.79 13.50 -3.30
N LEU A 230 8.76 12.80 -2.81
CA LEU A 230 8.77 11.35 -2.67
C LEU A 230 8.80 10.65 -4.03
N VAL A 231 8.01 11.14 -4.99
CA VAL A 231 7.96 10.59 -6.36
C VAL A 231 9.32 10.72 -7.05
N ARG A 232 10.06 11.82 -6.80
CA ARG A 232 11.35 12.12 -7.44
C ARG A 232 12.57 11.47 -6.78
N LEU A 233 12.50 11.03 -5.52
CA LEU A 233 13.59 10.36 -4.79
C LEU A 233 14.18 9.18 -5.57
#